data_AF-A0A2M8QHA2-F1
#
_entry.id   AF-A0A2M8QHA2-F1
#
_cell.length_a   1.000
_cell.length_b   1.000
_cell.length_c   1.000
_cell.angle_alpha   90.00
_cell.angle_beta   90.00
_cell.angle_gamma   90.00
#
_symmetry.space_group_name_H-M   'P 1'
#
loop_
_entity.id
_entity.type
_entity.pdbx_description
1 polymer ?
#
loop_
_entity_poly.entity_id
_entity_poly.type
_entity_poly.pdbx_seq_one_letter_code
_entity_poly.pdbx_strand_id
1 'polypeptide(L)'
;MPAFAFHLVPDTGEASMRLINAASLEAAKALVVETVRQEDWREIQLWDGDRVIRVKRPATPAPVKKRDEVDDRSARIVAMRAEGKTQKQIATEFGIGIERVRQIIARVERIERTHRLEPNRAVLSVRAENVLRLLIDEPETDPSERDRLFPGRVAALTRSRVFNAPNAGARTVDEIEAWLWERGLCFSTEA
;
A
#
# COMPACT_ATOMS: atom_id res chain seq x y z
N MET A 1 15.28 -26.40 -12.91
CA MET A 1 15.34 -25.24 -11.99
C MET A 1 15.16 -24.00 -12.84
N PRO A 2 14.26 -23.07 -12.51
CA PRO A 2 14.15 -21.84 -13.28
C PRO A 2 15.33 -20.92 -12.92
N ALA A 3 15.97 -20.37 -13.95
CA ALA A 3 17.01 -19.36 -13.85
C ALA A 3 16.54 -18.16 -14.67
N PHE A 4 16.76 -16.95 -14.16
CA PHE A 4 16.33 -15.71 -14.80
C PHE A 4 17.55 -14.80 -14.95
N ALA A 5 17.63 -14.05 -16.04
CA ALA A 5 18.66 -13.03 -16.22
C ALA A 5 18.08 -11.65 -15.96
N PHE A 6 18.86 -10.68 -15.51
CA PHE A 6 18.42 -9.30 -15.53
C PHE A 6 19.50 -8.35 -16.06
N HIS A 7 19.03 -7.28 -16.71
CA HIS A 7 19.83 -6.14 -17.15
C HIS A 7 19.63 -4.96 -16.19
N LEU A 8 20.75 -4.41 -15.73
CA LEU A 8 20.80 -3.14 -15.03
C LEU A 8 20.86 -2.01 -16.06
N VAL A 9 20.04 -0.97 -15.88
CA VAL A 9 20.08 0.25 -16.69
C VAL A 9 20.57 1.40 -15.80
N PRO A 10 21.90 1.66 -15.72
CA PRO A 10 22.44 2.82 -14.99
C PRO A 10 22.14 4.12 -15.71
N ASP A 11 22.05 5.23 -14.96
CA ASP A 11 21.99 6.58 -15.52
C ASP A 11 23.34 7.02 -16.15
N THR A 12 24.45 6.30 -15.92
CA THR A 12 25.83 6.76 -16.21
C THR A 12 26.72 5.81 -17.04
N GLY A 13 26.32 4.60 -17.41
CA GLY A 13 27.24 3.66 -18.09
C GLY A 13 26.77 2.20 -18.20
N GLU A 14 27.67 1.32 -18.69
CA GLU A 14 27.41 0.01 -19.33
C GLU A 14 26.37 -0.91 -18.68
N ALA A 15 25.50 -1.45 -19.53
CA ALA A 15 24.52 -2.46 -19.17
C ALA A 15 25.23 -3.74 -18.68
N SER A 16 24.99 -4.11 -17.42
CA SER A 16 25.48 -5.37 -16.86
C SER A 16 24.35 -6.39 -16.79
N MET A 17 24.66 -7.64 -17.14
CA MET A 17 23.76 -8.77 -17.10
C MET A 17 24.14 -9.69 -15.94
N ARG A 18 23.19 -10.00 -15.07
CA ARG A 18 23.37 -10.93 -13.95
C ARG A 18 22.34 -12.05 -14.02
N LEU A 19 22.78 -13.28 -13.75
CA LEU A 19 21.89 -14.43 -13.64
C LEU A 19 21.48 -14.65 -12.18
N ILE A 20 20.19 -14.85 -11.94
CA ILE A 20 19.63 -15.23 -10.65
C ILE A 20 18.96 -16.60 -10.77
N ASN A 21 19.14 -17.43 -9.75
CA ASN A 21 18.41 -18.67 -9.62
C ASN A 21 17.23 -18.43 -8.67
N ALA A 22 16.00 -18.56 -9.18
CA ALA A 22 14.79 -18.35 -8.40
C ALA A 22 13.77 -19.46 -8.69
N ALA A 23 13.01 -19.86 -7.67
CA ALA A 23 12.04 -20.95 -7.80
C ALA A 23 10.84 -20.61 -8.71
N SER A 24 10.59 -19.33 -8.95
CA SER A 24 9.50 -18.83 -9.81
C SER A 24 9.78 -17.41 -10.30
N LEU A 25 9.01 -16.97 -11.29
CA LEU A 25 9.08 -15.59 -11.80
C LEU A 25 8.73 -14.56 -10.71
N GLU A 26 7.76 -14.85 -9.85
CA GLU A 26 7.38 -13.95 -8.75
C GLU A 26 8.49 -13.84 -7.69
N ALA A 27 9.17 -14.94 -7.39
CA ALA A 27 10.35 -14.93 -6.52
C ALA A 27 11.50 -14.11 -7.15
N ALA A 28 11.71 -14.23 -8.47
CA ALA A 28 12.68 -13.43 -9.20
C ALA A 28 12.35 -11.93 -9.15
N LYS A 29 11.07 -11.56 -9.32
CA LYS A 29 10.61 -10.17 -9.21
C LYS A 29 10.84 -9.59 -7.81
N ALA A 30 10.53 -10.34 -6.76
CA ALA A 30 10.75 -9.90 -5.38
C ALA A 30 12.25 -9.61 -5.12
N LEU A 31 13.14 -10.49 -5.58
CA LEU A 31 14.60 -10.28 -5.50
C LEU A 31 15.05 -9.03 -6.27
N VAL A 32 14.48 -8.80 -7.45
CA VAL A 32 14.75 -7.60 -8.25
C VAL A 32 14.30 -6.34 -7.51
N VAL A 33 13.08 -6.31 -6.96
CA VAL A 33 12.58 -5.16 -6.18
C VAL A 33 13.51 -4.86 -5.00
N GLU A 34 13.94 -5.88 -4.27
CA GLU A 34 14.86 -5.73 -3.15
C GLU A 34 16.23 -5.16 -3.60
N THR A 35 16.76 -5.65 -4.71
CA THR A 35 18.00 -5.14 -5.32
C THR A 35 17.87 -3.67 -5.73
N VAL A 36 16.76 -3.29 -6.39
CA VAL A 36 16.49 -1.89 -6.77
C VAL A 36 16.38 -0.99 -5.53
N ARG A 37 15.78 -1.49 -4.44
CA ARG A 37 15.65 -0.73 -3.19
C ARG A 37 17.00 -0.49 -2.51
N GLN A 38 17.89 -1.48 -2.48
CA GLN A 38 19.19 -1.36 -1.82
C GLN A 38 20.18 -0.47 -2.58
N GLU A 39 20.17 -0.54 -3.91
CA GLU A 39 21.25 -0.02 -4.75
C GLU A 39 20.83 1.24 -5.56
N ASP A 40 19.72 1.87 -5.17
CA ASP A 40 19.18 3.12 -5.73
C ASP A 40 18.88 3.16 -7.24
N TRP A 41 18.69 2.00 -7.88
CA TRP A 41 18.40 1.92 -9.32
C TRP A 41 17.00 2.46 -9.69
N ARG A 42 16.85 2.92 -10.95
CA ARG A 42 15.55 3.36 -11.51
C ARG A 42 14.73 2.23 -12.12
N GLU A 43 15.39 1.29 -12.81
CA GLU A 43 14.75 0.21 -13.54
C GLU A 43 15.68 -1.00 -13.64
N ILE A 44 15.12 -2.20 -13.50
CA ILE A 44 15.77 -3.47 -13.84
C ILE A 44 14.89 -4.23 -14.82
N GLN A 45 15.51 -4.78 -15.86
CA GLN A 45 14.81 -5.61 -16.84
C GLN A 45 15.13 -7.07 -16.59
N LEU A 46 14.13 -7.86 -16.22
CA LEU A 46 14.22 -9.30 -15.99
C LEU A 46 13.87 -10.05 -17.29
N TRP A 47 14.60 -11.11 -17.61
CA TRP A 47 14.35 -12.01 -18.73
C TRP A 47 14.11 -13.41 -18.20
N ASP A 48 12.97 -14.00 -18.58
CA ASP A 48 12.51 -15.32 -18.15
C ASP A 48 12.78 -16.44 -19.19
N GLY A 49 13.42 -16.10 -20.31
CA GLY A 49 13.66 -16.99 -21.43
C GLY A 49 12.80 -16.66 -22.65
N ASP A 50 11.61 -16.09 -22.43
CA ASP A 50 10.64 -15.80 -23.49
C ASP A 50 10.42 -14.30 -23.68
N ARG A 51 10.47 -13.51 -22.60
CA ARG A 51 10.12 -12.08 -22.63
C ARG A 51 10.91 -11.25 -21.64
N VAL A 52 10.97 -9.95 -21.92
CA VAL A 52 11.59 -8.95 -21.05
C VAL A 52 10.54 -8.29 -20.17
N ILE A 53 10.75 -8.33 -18.87
CA ILE A 53 9.90 -7.85 -17.80
C ILE A 53 10.57 -6.65 -17.15
N ARG A 54 9.97 -5.47 -17.27
CA ARG A 54 10.52 -4.25 -16.70
C ARG A 54 9.98 -4.04 -15.29
N VAL A 55 10.87 -4.04 -14.29
CA VAL A 55 10.56 -3.66 -12.92
C VAL A 55 11.11 -2.27 -12.69
N LYS A 56 10.20 -1.29 -12.60
CA LYS A 56 10.54 0.12 -12.38
C LYS A 56 10.31 0.48 -10.93
N ARG A 57 11.21 1.28 -10.37
CA ARG A 57 10.95 1.96 -9.10
C ARG A 57 9.77 2.92 -9.34
N PRO A 58 8.70 2.88 -8.52
CA PRO A 58 7.61 3.83 -8.66
C PRO A 58 8.13 5.24 -8.37
N ALA A 59 7.53 6.23 -9.03
CA ALA A 59 7.76 7.61 -8.66
C ALA A 59 7.39 7.77 -7.18
N THR A 60 8.27 8.38 -6.38
CA THR A 60 7.98 8.62 -4.96
C THR A 60 6.62 9.28 -4.85
N PRO A 61 5.61 8.62 -4.24
CA PRO A 61 4.30 9.24 -4.13
C PRO A 61 4.49 10.52 -3.33
N ALA A 62 3.82 11.59 -3.76
CA ALA A 62 3.76 12.79 -2.93
C ALA A 62 3.29 12.36 -1.53
N PRO A 63 3.96 12.80 -0.45
CA PRO A 63 3.57 12.41 0.90
C PRO A 63 2.07 12.62 1.02
N VAL A 64 1.36 11.56 1.42
CA VAL A 64 -0.08 11.66 1.71
C VAL A 64 -0.21 12.85 2.64
N LYS A 65 -0.85 13.93 2.17
CA LYS A 65 -1.04 15.13 2.99
C LYS A 65 -1.62 14.64 4.31
N LYS A 66 -0.84 14.77 5.39
CA LYS A 66 -1.32 14.44 6.72
C LYS A 66 -2.62 15.21 6.92
N ARG A 67 -3.65 14.54 7.42
CA ARG A 67 -4.99 15.12 7.67
C ARG A 67 -4.95 16.03 8.92
N ASP A 68 -4.04 17.00 8.93
CA ASP A 68 -3.52 17.66 10.15
C ASP A 68 -4.38 18.81 10.69
N GLU A 69 -5.70 18.66 10.78
CA GLU A 69 -6.49 19.58 11.63
C GLU A 69 -7.70 18.90 12.30
N VAL A 70 -8.43 18.09 11.54
CA VAL A 70 -9.58 17.33 12.08
C VAL A 70 -9.09 16.17 12.97
N ASP A 71 -7.93 15.62 12.65
CA ASP A 71 -7.32 14.54 13.43
C ASP A 71 -6.74 15.08 14.74
N ASP A 72 -6.19 16.30 14.77
CA ASP A 72 -5.69 16.94 16.00
C ASP A 72 -6.80 17.21 17.03
N ARG A 73 -7.95 17.73 16.57
CA ARG A 73 -9.11 17.92 17.45
C ARG A 73 -9.65 16.59 17.99
N SER A 74 -9.72 15.58 17.14
CA SER A 74 -10.20 14.25 17.51
C SER A 74 -9.24 13.56 18.49
N ALA A 75 -7.93 13.71 18.27
CA ALA A 75 -6.88 13.21 19.15
C ALA A 75 -6.94 13.86 20.53
N ARG A 76 -7.14 15.18 20.61
CA ARG A 76 -7.30 15.88 21.90
C ARG A 76 -8.56 15.44 22.65
N ILE A 77 -9.66 15.19 21.95
CA ILE A 77 -10.89 14.64 22.54
C ILE A 77 -10.65 13.24 23.15
N VAL A 78 -9.92 12.38 22.44
CA VAL A 78 -9.58 11.04 22.93
C VAL A 78 -8.59 11.09 24.10
N ALA A 79 -7.57 11.95 24.03
CA ALA A 79 -6.61 12.16 25.13
C ALA A 79 -7.33 12.60 26.42
N MET A 80 -8.25 13.56 26.32
CA MET A 80 -9.06 14.00 27.46
C MET A 80 -9.95 12.89 28.04
N ARG A 81 -10.45 11.98 27.21
CA ARG A 81 -11.15 10.78 27.71
C ARG A 81 -10.19 9.84 28.43
N ALA A 82 -8.98 9.64 27.91
CA ALA A 82 -7.96 8.79 28.54
C ALA A 82 -7.48 9.36 29.88
N GLU A 83 -7.46 10.68 30.03
CA GLU A 83 -7.24 11.40 31.29
C GLU A 83 -8.41 11.27 32.30
N GLY A 84 -9.51 10.61 31.91
CA GLY A 84 -10.67 10.37 32.77
C GLY A 84 -11.75 11.46 32.74
N LYS A 85 -11.65 12.46 31.85
CA LYS A 85 -12.71 13.48 31.71
C LYS A 85 -14.00 12.86 31.16
N THR A 86 -15.12 13.27 31.72
CA THR A 86 -16.45 12.83 31.26
C THR A 86 -16.80 13.45 29.91
N GLN A 87 -17.63 12.77 29.11
CA GLN A 87 -18.07 13.30 27.81
C GLN A 87 -18.73 14.68 27.92
N LYS A 88 -19.39 14.98 29.05
CA LYS A 88 -19.98 16.30 29.34
C LYS A 88 -18.92 17.39 29.51
N GLN A 89 -17.82 17.11 30.21
CA GLN A 89 -16.71 18.05 30.36
C GLN A 89 -16.00 18.30 29.03
N ILE A 90 -15.77 17.23 28.26
CA ILE A 90 -15.20 17.31 26.91
C ILE A 90 -16.10 18.16 26.00
N ALA A 91 -17.42 17.93 26.02
CA ALA A 91 -18.40 18.70 25.25
C ALA A 91 -18.33 20.21 25.55
N THR A 92 -18.27 20.57 26.84
CA THR A 92 -18.12 21.96 27.26
C THR A 92 -16.80 22.57 26.80
N GLU A 93 -15.68 21.85 26.93
CA GLU A 93 -14.34 22.37 26.56
C GLU A 93 -14.21 22.64 25.06
N PHE A 94 -14.86 21.82 24.22
CA PHE A 94 -14.82 21.96 22.76
C PHE A 94 -16.02 22.67 22.15
N GLY A 95 -16.98 23.15 22.96
CA GLY A 95 -18.20 23.82 22.50
C GLY A 95 -19.06 22.96 21.57
N ILE A 96 -19.17 21.65 21.82
CA ILE A 96 -19.95 20.70 20.99
C ILE A 96 -20.93 19.90 21.83
N GLY A 97 -21.94 19.32 21.17
CA GLY A 97 -22.87 18.41 21.83
C GLY A 97 -22.20 17.10 22.29
N ILE A 98 -22.73 16.52 23.37
CA ILE A 98 -22.26 15.22 23.92
C ILE A 98 -22.33 14.11 22.86
N GLU A 99 -23.40 14.09 22.06
CA GLU A 99 -23.54 13.11 20.97
C GLU A 99 -22.42 13.26 19.92
N ARG A 100 -21.99 14.50 19.64
CA ARG A 100 -20.87 14.75 18.74
C ARG A 100 -19.55 14.21 19.31
N VAL A 101 -19.32 14.36 20.61
CA VAL A 101 -18.17 13.76 21.32
C VAL A 101 -18.20 12.24 21.20
N ARG A 102 -19.35 11.61 21.47
CA ARG A 102 -19.53 10.16 21.35
C ARG A 102 -19.21 9.66 19.93
N GLN A 103 -19.71 10.34 18.90
CA GLN A 103 -19.44 10.00 17.51
C GLN A 103 -17.96 10.11 17.14
N ILE A 104 -17.28 11.17 17.60
CA ILE A 104 -15.85 11.36 17.35
C ILE A 104 -15.06 10.21 17.98
N ILE A 105 -15.33 9.89 19.24
CA ILE A 105 -14.59 8.84 19.93
C ILE A 105 -14.83 7.47 19.28
N ALA A 106 -16.09 7.10 19.00
CA ALA A 106 -16.41 5.84 18.34
C ALA A 106 -15.79 5.73 16.94
N ARG A 107 -15.64 6.86 16.23
CA ARG A 107 -14.94 6.92 14.95
C ARG A 107 -13.45 6.65 15.11
N VAL A 108 -12.79 7.28 16.09
CA VAL A 108 -11.35 7.08 16.34
C VAL A 108 -11.08 5.64 16.77
N GLU A 109 -11.85 5.09 17.70
CA GLU A 109 -11.71 3.68 18.13
C GLU A 109 -11.88 2.71 16.95
N ARG A 110 -12.81 3.00 16.03
CA ARG A 110 -12.97 2.20 14.81
C ARG A 110 -11.74 2.28 13.93
N ILE A 111 -11.20 3.47 13.70
CA ILE A 111 -10.00 3.69 12.90
C ILE A 111 -8.81 2.94 13.52
N GLU A 112 -8.58 3.10 14.82
CA GLU A 112 -7.51 2.40 15.54
C GLU A 112 -7.66 0.89 15.47
N ARG A 113 -8.89 0.38 15.61
CA ARG A 113 -9.18 -1.05 15.43
C ARG A 113 -8.82 -1.51 14.02
N THR A 114 -9.16 -0.73 12.99
CA THR A 114 -8.77 -1.04 11.60
C THR A 114 -7.26 -1.01 11.43
N HIS A 115 -6.55 -0.01 11.95
CA HIS A 115 -5.08 0.04 11.90
C HIS A 115 -4.42 -1.16 12.59
N ARG A 116 -5.04 -1.68 13.67
CA ARG A 116 -4.53 -2.85 14.39
C ARG A 116 -4.82 -4.16 13.67
N LEU A 117 -6.04 -4.34 13.13
CA LEU A 117 -6.47 -5.62 12.54
C LEU A 117 -6.11 -5.75 11.07
N GLU A 118 -6.12 -4.63 10.34
CA GLU A 118 -5.95 -4.55 8.89
C GLU A 118 -4.90 -3.46 8.53
N PRO A 119 -3.64 -3.59 9.00
CA PRO A 119 -2.59 -2.59 8.81
C PRO A 119 -2.24 -2.35 7.33
N ASN A 120 -2.39 -3.34 6.45
CA ASN A 120 -2.11 -3.16 5.03
C ASN A 120 -3.15 -2.26 4.35
N ARG A 121 -4.43 -2.44 4.69
CA ARG A 121 -5.52 -1.57 4.22
C ARG A 121 -5.45 -0.16 4.76
N ALA A 122 -5.13 -0.02 6.04
CA ALA A 122 -5.21 1.27 6.74
C ALA A 122 -4.24 2.33 6.18
N VAL A 123 -3.21 1.92 5.44
CA VAL A 123 -2.25 2.82 4.77
C VAL A 123 -2.78 3.37 3.45
N LEU A 124 -3.71 2.68 2.79
CA LEU A 124 -4.25 3.08 1.49
C LEU A 124 -5.33 4.15 1.64
N SER A 125 -5.45 4.99 0.62
CA SER A 125 -6.56 5.90 0.49
C SER A 125 -7.86 5.15 0.26
N VAL A 126 -8.98 5.76 0.69
CA VAL A 126 -10.32 5.22 0.46
C VAL A 126 -10.57 4.94 -1.03
N ARG A 127 -9.99 5.74 -1.93
CA ARG A 127 -10.11 5.52 -3.37
C ARG A 127 -9.36 4.26 -3.81
N ALA A 128 -8.11 4.11 -3.40
CA ALA A 128 -7.32 2.92 -3.70
C ALA A 128 -7.98 1.66 -3.13
N GLU A 129 -8.45 1.71 -1.89
CA GLU A 129 -9.17 0.61 -1.25
C GLU A 129 -10.44 0.22 -2.01
N ASN A 130 -11.26 1.20 -2.42
CA ASN A 130 -12.47 0.94 -3.20
C ASN A 130 -12.15 0.30 -4.56
N VAL A 131 -11.10 0.75 -5.24
CA VAL A 131 -10.66 0.15 -6.50
C VAL A 131 -10.24 -1.30 -6.29
N LEU A 132 -9.41 -1.59 -5.29
CA LEU A 132 -8.91 -2.93 -5.03
C LEU A 132 -10.03 -3.89 -4.61
N ARG A 133 -11.00 -3.41 -3.83
CA ARG A 133 -12.18 -4.19 -3.43
C ARG A 133 -13.05 -4.66 -4.60
N LEU A 134 -13.01 -3.97 -5.74
CA LEU A 134 -13.70 -4.40 -6.96
C LEU A 134 -12.94 -5.48 -7.73
N LEU A 135 -11.64 -5.59 -7.51
CA LEU A 135 -10.75 -6.43 -8.32
C LEU A 135 -10.32 -7.72 -7.62
N ILE A 136 -10.39 -7.75 -6.29
CA ILE A 136 -9.85 -8.80 -5.44
C ILE A 136 -11.00 -9.50 -4.73
N ASP A 137 -11.05 -10.82 -4.87
CA ASP A 137 -11.91 -11.68 -4.07
C ASP A 137 -11.23 -12.06 -2.75
N GLU A 138 -12.00 -12.08 -1.67
CA GLU A 138 -11.52 -12.22 -0.30
C GLU A 138 -12.47 -13.11 0.50
N PRO A 139 -12.38 -14.44 0.29
CA PRO A 139 -13.30 -15.39 0.88
C PRO A 139 -13.09 -15.58 2.40
N GLU A 140 -11.97 -15.12 2.96
CA GLU A 140 -11.67 -15.32 4.37
C GLU A 140 -12.62 -14.53 5.26
N THR A 141 -13.10 -15.18 6.32
CA THR A 141 -13.97 -14.54 7.31
C THR A 141 -13.18 -13.70 8.31
N ASP A 142 -11.92 -14.08 8.59
CA ASP A 142 -11.05 -13.34 9.51
C ASP A 142 -10.43 -12.10 8.84
N PRO A 143 -10.70 -10.88 9.34
CA PRO A 143 -10.09 -9.65 8.83
C PRO A 143 -8.57 -9.67 8.82
N SER A 144 -7.94 -10.24 9.85
CA SER A 144 -6.47 -10.25 9.95
C SER A 144 -5.84 -11.21 8.94
N GLU A 145 -6.49 -12.32 8.63
CA GLU A 145 -6.04 -13.21 7.56
C GLU A 145 -6.19 -12.57 6.19
N ARG A 146 -7.33 -11.92 5.90
CA ARG A 146 -7.52 -11.17 4.65
C ARG A 146 -6.42 -10.14 4.45
N ASP A 147 -6.14 -9.33 5.48
CA ASP A 147 -5.13 -8.27 5.39
C ASP A 147 -3.71 -8.83 5.21
N ARG A 148 -3.39 -9.98 5.83
CA ARG A 148 -2.11 -10.66 5.63
C ARG A 148 -1.91 -11.11 4.17
N LEU A 149 -2.96 -11.62 3.52
CA LEU A 149 -2.90 -12.11 2.13
C LEU A 149 -3.05 -10.98 1.10
N PHE A 150 -3.54 -9.82 1.53
CA PHE A 150 -3.91 -8.70 0.67
C PHE A 150 -2.75 -8.23 -0.25
N PRO A 151 -1.51 -7.98 0.24
CA PRO A 151 -0.43 -7.53 -0.64
C PRO A 151 -0.13 -8.48 -1.80
N GLY A 152 -0.14 -9.79 -1.56
CA GLY A 152 0.08 -10.79 -2.61
C GLY A 152 -1.03 -10.79 -3.67
N ARG A 153 -2.29 -10.58 -3.26
CA ARG A 153 -3.43 -10.48 -4.19
C ARG A 153 -3.36 -9.22 -5.04
N VAL A 154 -2.96 -8.10 -4.44
CA VAL A 154 -2.75 -6.85 -5.16
C VAL A 154 -1.59 -6.99 -6.16
N ALA A 155 -0.49 -7.63 -5.76
CA ALA A 155 0.64 -7.91 -6.64
C ALA A 155 0.28 -8.82 -7.82
N ALA A 156 -0.68 -9.74 -7.64
CA ALA A 156 -1.18 -10.59 -8.72
C ALA A 156 -1.99 -9.85 -9.80
N LEU A 157 -2.42 -8.61 -9.54
CA LEU A 157 -3.07 -7.77 -10.55
C LEU A 157 -2.04 -7.19 -11.53
N THR A 158 -2.48 -6.88 -12.73
CA THR A 158 -1.68 -6.10 -13.69
C THR A 158 -1.97 -4.61 -13.52
N ARG A 159 -0.98 -3.77 -13.86
CA ARG A 159 -1.12 -2.31 -13.84
C ARG A 159 -2.32 -1.83 -14.66
N SER A 160 -2.52 -2.36 -15.87
CA SER A 160 -3.67 -1.98 -16.70
C SER A 160 -5.01 -2.42 -16.11
N ARG A 161 -5.07 -3.57 -15.42
CA ARG A 161 -6.30 -4.01 -14.76
C ARG A 161 -6.71 -3.03 -13.66
N VAL A 162 -5.74 -2.52 -12.88
CA VAL A 162 -6.01 -1.49 -11.86
C VAL A 162 -6.38 -0.16 -12.52
N PHE A 163 -5.66 0.26 -13.56
CA PHE A 163 -5.93 1.52 -14.25
C PHE A 163 -7.33 1.57 -14.89
N ASN A 164 -7.79 0.45 -15.45
CA ASN A 164 -9.09 0.35 -16.11
C ASN A 164 -10.27 0.16 -15.15
N ALA A 165 -10.02 0.05 -13.84
CA ALA A 165 -11.09 -0.11 -12.86
C ALA A 165 -11.90 1.20 -12.71
N PRO A 166 -13.20 1.12 -12.41
CA PRO A 166 -14.02 2.30 -12.18
C PRO A 166 -13.43 3.19 -11.07
N ASN A 167 -13.36 4.50 -11.31
CA ASN A 167 -12.78 5.50 -10.41
C ASN A 167 -11.27 5.34 -10.13
N ALA A 168 -10.58 4.47 -10.87
CA ALA A 168 -9.13 4.48 -10.91
C ALA A 168 -8.63 5.61 -11.80
N GLY A 169 -7.55 6.25 -11.38
CA GLY A 169 -6.80 7.21 -12.18
C GLY A 169 -5.31 7.03 -11.94
N ALA A 170 -4.47 7.73 -12.71
CA ALA A 170 -3.01 7.60 -12.64
C ALA A 170 -2.48 7.68 -11.20
N ARG A 171 -2.92 8.69 -10.43
CA ARG A 171 -2.53 8.84 -9.01
C ARG A 171 -2.88 7.66 -8.12
N THR A 172 -4.00 6.99 -8.39
CA THR A 172 -4.43 5.81 -7.62
C THR A 172 -3.57 4.60 -7.96
N VAL A 173 -3.19 4.44 -9.23
CA VAL A 173 -2.23 3.41 -9.64
C VAL A 173 -0.87 3.67 -9.00
N ASP A 174 -0.36 4.90 -9.10
CA ASP A 174 0.94 5.27 -8.52
C ASP A 174 0.98 5.05 -6.99
N GLU A 175 -0.11 5.38 -6.29
CA GLU A 175 -0.26 5.11 -4.85
C GLU A 175 -0.15 3.61 -4.53
N ILE A 176 -0.87 2.76 -5.28
CA ILE A 176 -0.85 1.31 -5.08
C ILE A 176 0.53 0.72 -5.45
N GLU A 177 1.17 1.21 -6.51
CA GLU A 177 2.52 0.80 -6.90
C GLU A 177 3.54 1.12 -5.81
N ALA A 178 3.49 2.33 -5.24
CA ALA A 178 4.35 2.70 -4.14
C ALA A 178 4.08 1.86 -2.87
N TRP A 179 2.82 1.60 -2.57
CA TRP A 179 2.43 0.76 -1.44
C TRP A 179 2.90 -0.69 -1.57
N LEU A 180 2.87 -1.26 -2.78
CA LEU A 180 3.46 -2.58 -3.08
C LEU A 180 4.98 -2.55 -2.92
N TRP A 181 5.61 -1.47 -3.40
CA TRP A 181 7.05 -1.30 -3.36
C TRP A 181 7.62 -1.28 -1.94
N GLU A 182 6.97 -0.57 -1.02
CA GLU A 182 7.31 -0.58 0.42
C GLU A 182 7.31 -2.00 1.02
N ARG A 183 6.49 -2.89 0.44
CA ARG A 183 6.34 -4.31 0.83
C ARG A 183 7.22 -5.27 0.04
N GLY A 184 8.10 -4.77 -0.83
CA GLY A 184 9.00 -5.61 -1.64
C GLY A 184 8.31 -6.30 -2.81
N LEU A 185 7.16 -5.78 -3.24
CA LEU A 185 6.33 -6.33 -4.30
C LEU A 185 6.19 -5.34 -5.46
N CYS A 186 5.77 -5.85 -6.61
CA CYS A 186 5.36 -5.08 -7.77
C CYS A 186 4.16 -5.76 -8.45
N PHE A 187 3.48 -5.07 -9.36
CA PHE A 187 2.38 -5.67 -10.12
C PHE A 187 2.86 -6.84 -10.98
N SER A 188 1.92 -7.73 -11.27
CA SER A 188 2.13 -8.77 -12.24
C SER A 188 2.24 -8.15 -13.63
N THR A 189 2.95 -8.87 -14.48
CA THR A 189 3.19 -8.48 -15.88
C THR A 189 2.00 -8.90 -16.71
N GLU A 190 1.64 -8.09 -17.70
CA GLU A 190 0.67 -8.51 -18.71
C GLU A 190 1.20 -9.74 -19.45
N ALA A 191 0.30 -10.71 -19.66
CA ALA A 191 0.60 -11.91 -20.42
C ALA A 191 0.77 -11.58 -21.90
#